data_AF-A0A453IXZ5-F1
#
_entry.id   AF-A0A453IXZ5-F1
#
_cell.length_a   1.000
_cell.length_b   1.000
_cell.length_c   1.000
_cell.angle_alpha   90.00
_cell.angle_beta   90.00
_cell.angle_gamma   90.00
#
_symmetry.space_group_name_H-M   'P 1'
#
loop_
_entity.id
_entity.type
_entity.pdbx_description
1 polymer ?
#
loop_
_entity_poly.entity_id
_entity_poly.type
_entity_poly.pdbx_seq_one_letter_code
_entity_poly.pdbx_strand_id
1 'polypeptide(L)'
;VVQRAGVSKFIESYLSWKLPLGRYGLTPDHPFVEDYASCQMAILPEGFFDMADRGLVRFKRASAGWCFSENGVVLDDGTKVEADLVFLATGFEGKDKLREVLPKPFRDLVVGKSSMMSLYRGTVHPLIPNMAFVGFVESVSNLHTSELRCRWLSGLLEGRFEL
;
A
#
# COMPACT_ATOMS: atom_id res chain seq x y z
N VAL A 1 -14.78 10.01 16.84
CA VAL A 1 -15.07 8.89 15.90
C VAL A 1 -16.11 9.28 14.84
N VAL A 2 -17.27 9.82 15.23
CA VAL A 2 -18.34 10.28 14.30
C VAL A 2 -17.87 11.28 13.24
N GLN A 3 -17.02 12.24 13.62
CA GLN A 3 -16.54 13.29 12.72
C GLN A 3 -15.61 12.77 11.61
N ARG A 4 -14.83 11.70 11.86
CA ARG A 4 -13.93 11.08 10.87
C ARG A 4 -14.72 10.26 9.83
N ALA A 5 -15.73 9.52 10.28
CA ALA A 5 -16.61 8.76 9.39
C ALA A 5 -17.41 9.69 8.45
N GLY A 6 -17.93 10.81 8.98
CA GLY A 6 -18.63 11.81 8.18
C GLY A 6 -17.76 12.45 7.09
N VAL A 7 -16.53 12.85 7.43
CA VAL A 7 -15.57 13.41 6.45
C VAL A 7 -15.18 12.36 5.40
N SER A 8 -14.93 11.12 5.81
CA SER A 8 -14.63 10.02 4.88
C SER A 8 -15.76 9.81 3.87
N LYS A 9 -17.02 9.77 4.32
CA LYS A 9 -18.17 9.59 3.44
C LYS A 9 -18.39 10.78 2.51
N PHE A 10 -18.09 11.99 2.97
CA PHE A 10 -18.12 13.17 2.11
C PHE A 10 -17.06 13.09 0.99
N ILE A 11 -15.83 12.69 1.31
CA ILE A 11 -14.76 12.51 0.31
C ILE A 11 -15.12 11.38 -0.66
N GLU A 12 -15.62 10.24 -0.17
CA GLU A 12 -16.07 9.12 -0.98
C GLU A 12 -17.15 9.54 -1.99
N SER A 13 -18.13 10.34 -1.55
CA SER A 13 -19.17 10.91 -2.40
C SER A 13 -18.61 11.88 -3.44
N TYR A 14 -17.69 12.76 -3.03
CA TYR A 14 -17.02 13.68 -3.95
C TYR A 14 -16.20 12.94 -5.02
N LEU A 15 -15.45 11.91 -4.64
CA LEU A 15 -14.65 11.10 -5.58
C LEU A 15 -15.55 10.33 -6.55
N SER A 16 -16.64 9.75 -6.06
CA SER A 16 -17.61 9.03 -6.90
C SER A 16 -18.34 9.96 -7.87
N TRP A 17 -18.57 11.23 -7.48
CA TRP A 17 -19.13 12.25 -8.35
C TRP A 17 -18.12 12.76 -9.39
N LYS A 18 -16.87 13.01 -8.96
CA LYS A 18 -15.83 13.58 -9.82
C LYS A 18 -15.25 12.57 -10.81
N LEU A 19 -15.09 11.31 -10.40
CA LEU A 19 -14.44 10.27 -11.18
C LEU A 19 -15.47 9.29 -11.75
N PRO A 20 -15.34 8.87 -13.02
CA PRO A 20 -16.29 7.95 -13.66
C PRO A 20 -16.05 6.48 -13.25
N LEU A 21 -15.79 6.21 -11.96
CA LEU A 21 -15.44 4.87 -11.46
C LEU A 21 -16.52 3.83 -11.78
N GLY A 22 -17.79 4.19 -11.60
CA GLY A 22 -18.92 3.31 -11.89
C GLY A 22 -19.02 2.91 -13.37
N ARG A 23 -18.75 3.84 -14.29
CA ARG A 23 -18.75 3.58 -15.74
C ARG A 23 -17.74 2.51 -16.13
N TYR A 24 -16.62 2.43 -15.41
CA TYR A 24 -15.51 1.53 -15.69
C TYR A 24 -15.46 0.31 -14.75
N GLY A 25 -16.42 0.15 -13.83
CA GLY A 25 -16.43 -0.94 -12.84
C GLY A 25 -15.29 -0.85 -11.81
N LEU A 26 -14.74 0.36 -11.61
CA LEU A 26 -13.63 0.65 -10.71
C LEU A 26 -14.07 1.12 -9.32
N THR A 27 -15.38 1.12 -9.03
CA THR A 27 -15.88 1.40 -7.69
C THR A 27 -15.36 0.34 -6.72
N PRO A 28 -14.64 0.73 -5.64
CA PRO A 28 -14.20 -0.21 -4.62
C PRO A 28 -15.38 -0.86 -3.87
N ASP A 29 -15.21 -2.09 -3.44
CA ASP A 29 -16.23 -2.82 -2.67
C ASP A 29 -16.16 -2.52 -1.16
N HIS A 30 -15.17 -1.73 -0.75
CA HIS A 30 -14.90 -1.32 0.63
C HIS A 30 -14.98 0.21 0.79
N PRO A 31 -15.19 0.71 2.02
CA PRO A 31 -15.30 2.15 2.28
C PRO A 31 -13.95 2.89 2.17
N PHE A 32 -14.00 4.15 1.74
CA PHE A 32 -12.81 5.00 1.58
C PHE A 32 -11.94 5.11 2.85
N VAL A 33 -12.54 5.01 4.04
CA VAL A 33 -11.80 5.10 5.31
C VAL A 33 -10.75 3.99 5.46
N GLU A 34 -11.00 2.83 4.85
CA GLU A 34 -10.07 1.70 4.90
C GLU A 34 -8.83 2.00 4.07
N ASP A 35 -8.98 2.50 2.83
CA ASP A 35 -7.86 2.95 1.97
C ASP A 35 -7.06 4.09 2.60
N TYR A 36 -7.77 5.05 3.21
CA TYR A 36 -7.12 6.17 3.88
C TYR A 36 -6.31 5.71 5.10
N ALA A 37 -6.85 4.76 5.87
CA ALA A 37 -6.17 4.20 7.04
C ALA A 37 -4.97 3.31 6.67
N SER A 38 -5.05 2.60 5.54
CA SER A 38 -3.96 1.76 5.02
C SER A 38 -2.93 2.54 4.18
N CYS A 39 -3.14 3.83 3.94
CA CYS A 39 -2.34 4.66 3.02
C CYS A 39 -2.30 4.12 1.58
N GLN A 40 -3.27 3.30 1.16
CA GLN A 40 -3.36 2.73 -0.18
C GLN A 40 -4.07 3.67 -1.17
N MET A 41 -3.81 4.97 -1.07
CA MET A 41 -4.43 5.93 -1.97
C MET A 41 -3.83 5.83 -3.37
N ALA A 42 -4.67 5.54 -4.36
CA ALA A 42 -4.26 5.53 -5.75
C ALA A 42 -4.00 6.95 -6.25
N ILE A 43 -2.84 7.15 -6.87
CA ILE A 43 -2.55 8.35 -7.66
C ILE A 43 -3.06 8.09 -9.06
N LEU A 44 -3.99 8.92 -9.52
CA LEU A 44 -4.50 8.85 -10.88
C LEU A 44 -3.56 9.65 -11.81
N PRO A 45 -2.91 9.01 -12.79
CA PRO A 45 -2.12 9.73 -13.78
C PRO A 45 -3.01 10.67 -14.62
N GLU A 46 -2.43 11.75 -15.11
CA GLU A 46 -3.11 12.65 -16.03
C GLU A 46 -3.56 11.89 -17.30
N GLY A 47 -4.78 12.15 -17.76
CA GLY A 47 -5.36 11.50 -18.94
C GLY A 47 -5.77 10.03 -18.75
N PHE A 48 -5.72 9.46 -17.53
CA PHE A 48 -6.07 8.05 -17.30
C PHE A 48 -7.46 7.67 -17.86
N PHE A 49 -8.48 8.47 -17.57
CA PHE A 49 -9.84 8.22 -18.07
C PHE A 49 -10.01 8.58 -19.54
N ASP A 50 -9.28 9.59 -20.07
CA ASP A 50 -9.28 9.90 -21.50
C ASP A 50 -8.74 8.73 -22.33
N MET A 51 -7.71 8.05 -21.83
CA MET A 51 -7.17 6.84 -22.45
C MET A 51 -8.16 5.67 -22.38
N ALA A 52 -8.92 5.55 -21.29
CA ALA A 52 -10.00 4.58 -21.17
C ALA A 52 -11.16 4.90 -22.13
N ASP A 53 -11.52 6.17 -22.29
CA ASP A 53 -12.52 6.65 -23.24
C ASP A 53 -12.15 6.34 -24.69
N ARG A 54 -10.85 6.44 -25.02
CA ARG A 54 -10.29 6.05 -26.32
C ARG A 54 -10.16 4.53 -26.51
N GLY A 55 -10.47 3.74 -25.49
CA GLY A 55 -10.37 2.27 -25.51
C GLY A 55 -8.95 1.73 -25.46
N LEU A 56 -7.96 2.58 -25.12
CA LEU A 56 -6.54 2.22 -24.97
C LEU A 56 -6.24 1.56 -23.62
N VAL A 57 -7.05 1.87 -22.61
CA VAL A 57 -7.04 1.18 -21.32
C VAL A 57 -8.39 0.49 -21.14
N ARG A 58 -8.37 -0.81 -20.85
CA ARG A 58 -9.58 -1.61 -20.62
C ARG A 58 -9.48 -2.28 -19.26
N PHE A 59 -10.57 -2.21 -18.51
CA PHE A 59 -10.65 -2.76 -17.17
C PHE A 59 -11.38 -4.10 -17.17
N LYS A 60 -10.78 -5.09 -16.50
CA LYS A 60 -11.38 -6.40 -16.25
C LYS A 60 -11.08 -6.77 -14.81
N ARG A 61 -12.12 -7.15 -14.06
CA ARG A 61 -12.00 -7.63 -12.69
C ARG A 61 -11.98 -9.16 -12.73
N ALA A 62 -11.02 -9.76 -12.03
CA ALA A 62 -10.87 -11.21 -11.92
C ALA A 62 -10.69 -11.57 -10.43
N SER A 63 -11.79 -11.52 -9.68
CA SER A 63 -11.79 -11.57 -8.21
C SER A 63 -11.41 -12.93 -7.64
N ALA A 64 -11.70 -14.03 -8.36
CA ALA A 64 -11.31 -15.37 -7.96
C ALA A 64 -9.94 -15.80 -8.54
N GLY A 65 -9.30 -14.92 -9.30
CA GLY A 65 -7.95 -15.12 -9.85
C GLY A 65 -7.91 -15.24 -11.38
N TRP A 66 -6.74 -15.56 -11.89
CA TRP A 66 -6.45 -15.72 -13.31
C TRP A 66 -5.23 -16.63 -13.49
N CYS A 67 -5.01 -17.16 -14.69
CA CYS A 67 -3.83 -17.95 -15.02
C CYS A 67 -3.25 -17.57 -16.38
N PHE A 68 -1.98 -17.93 -16.61
CA PHE A 68 -1.35 -17.76 -17.92
C PHE A 68 -1.89 -18.77 -18.93
N SER A 69 -1.91 -18.34 -20.19
CA SER A 69 -2.15 -19.18 -21.36
C SER A 69 -1.02 -18.97 -22.37
N GLU A 70 -0.99 -19.77 -23.42
CA GLU A 70 0.03 -19.69 -24.47
C GLU A 70 0.15 -18.28 -25.07
N ASN A 71 -0.96 -17.56 -25.22
CA ASN A 71 -1.02 -16.25 -25.90
C ASN A 71 -1.41 -15.09 -24.96
N GLY A 72 -1.38 -15.26 -23.63
CA GLY A 72 -1.81 -14.22 -22.69
C GLY A 72 -2.32 -14.77 -21.37
N VAL A 73 -3.50 -14.32 -20.92
CA VAL A 73 -4.10 -14.75 -19.64
C VAL A 73 -5.56 -15.19 -19.79
N VAL A 74 -6.00 -16.08 -18.90
CA VAL A 74 -7.39 -16.50 -18.75
C VAL A 74 -7.89 -16.06 -17.37
N LEU A 75 -9.00 -15.36 -17.35
CA LEU A 75 -9.66 -14.91 -16.12
C LEU A 75 -10.54 -16.01 -15.52
N ASP A 76 -10.97 -15.82 -14.28
CA ASP A 76 -11.86 -16.73 -13.55
C ASP A 76 -13.20 -17.00 -14.25
N ASP A 77 -13.72 -16.03 -15.02
CA ASP A 77 -14.93 -16.18 -15.82
C ASP A 77 -14.71 -16.89 -17.19
N GLY A 78 -13.48 -17.35 -17.45
CA GLY A 78 -13.09 -17.98 -18.71
C GLY A 78 -12.73 -17.01 -19.83
N THR A 79 -12.83 -15.69 -19.61
CA THR A 79 -12.42 -14.67 -20.57
C THR A 79 -10.94 -14.82 -20.88
N LYS A 80 -10.60 -14.91 -22.16
CA LYS A 80 -9.22 -14.90 -22.65
C LYS A 80 -8.81 -13.48 -23.02
N VAL A 81 -7.66 -13.06 -22.53
CA VAL A 81 -7.03 -11.77 -22.87
C VAL A 81 -5.69 -12.08 -23.51
N GLU A 82 -5.59 -11.84 -24.82
CA GLU A 82 -4.32 -11.95 -25.54
C GLU A 82 -3.37 -10.83 -25.12
N ALA A 83 -2.10 -11.16 -24.91
CA ALA A 83 -1.09 -10.20 -24.47
C ALA A 83 0.31 -10.65 -24.89
N ASP A 84 1.07 -9.73 -25.52
CA ASP A 84 2.49 -9.95 -25.82
C ASP A 84 3.37 -9.82 -24.55
N LEU A 85 2.90 -9.06 -23.56
CA LEU A 85 3.61 -8.80 -22.31
C LEU A 85 2.63 -8.64 -21.14
N VAL A 86 2.99 -9.23 -19.99
CA VAL A 86 2.21 -9.15 -18.75
C VAL A 86 3.05 -8.51 -17.66
N PHE A 87 2.59 -7.39 -17.10
CA PHE A 87 3.21 -6.72 -15.96
C PHE A 87 2.48 -7.08 -14.66
N LEU A 88 3.20 -7.64 -13.69
CA LEU A 88 2.67 -7.92 -12.35
C LEU A 88 2.88 -6.71 -11.43
N ALA A 89 1.92 -5.78 -11.42
CA ALA A 89 1.94 -4.59 -10.57
C ALA A 89 1.32 -4.84 -9.17
N THR A 90 1.68 -5.95 -8.51
CA THR A 90 1.03 -6.44 -7.27
C THR A 90 1.70 -5.97 -5.97
N GLY A 91 2.57 -4.96 -6.03
CA GLY A 91 3.28 -4.42 -4.85
C GLY A 91 4.50 -5.24 -4.41
N PHE A 92 4.95 -5.03 -3.17
CA PHE A 92 6.17 -5.64 -2.61
C PHE A 92 5.93 -6.16 -1.19
N GLU A 93 6.58 -7.27 -0.83
CA GLU A 93 6.60 -7.79 0.55
C GLU A 93 7.86 -7.31 1.28
N GLY A 94 7.73 -6.22 2.04
CA GLY A 94 8.84 -5.61 2.76
C GLY A 94 9.41 -6.49 3.88
N LYS A 95 8.58 -7.35 4.50
CA LYS A 95 9.03 -8.18 5.62
C LYS A 95 9.93 -9.32 5.18
N ASP A 96 9.71 -9.87 3.99
CA ASP A 96 10.57 -10.94 3.47
C ASP A 96 12.00 -10.46 3.25
N LYS A 97 12.18 -9.24 2.77
CA LYS A 97 13.51 -8.62 2.66
C LYS A 97 14.18 -8.49 4.03
N LEU A 98 13.45 -8.05 5.04
CA LEU A 98 13.98 -7.96 6.40
C LEU A 98 14.29 -9.35 6.99
N ARG A 99 13.50 -10.37 6.63
CA ARG A 99 13.73 -11.75 7.01
C ARG A 99 15.08 -12.25 6.50
N GLU A 100 15.45 -11.91 5.27
CA GLU A 100 16.71 -12.32 4.66
C GLU A 100 17.93 -11.68 5.34
N VAL A 101 17.81 -10.40 5.72
CA VAL A 101 18.93 -9.61 6.26
C VAL A 101 19.11 -9.83 7.77
N LEU A 102 18.03 -10.01 8.54
CA LEU A 102 18.13 -10.11 10.00
C LEU A 102 18.52 -11.53 10.46
N PRO A 103 19.45 -11.66 11.42
CA PRO A 103 19.76 -12.94 12.05
C PRO A 103 18.68 -13.34 13.07
N LYS A 104 18.66 -14.62 13.44
CA LYS A 104 17.89 -15.09 14.61
C LYS A 104 18.54 -14.57 15.90
N PRO A 105 17.76 -14.24 16.96
CA PRO A 105 16.31 -14.37 17.05
C PRO A 105 15.52 -13.16 16.50
N PHE A 106 16.19 -12.06 16.12
CA PHE A 106 15.54 -10.80 15.77
C PHE A 106 14.64 -10.87 14.53
N ARG A 107 15.01 -11.71 13.57
CA ARG A 107 14.17 -12.08 12.41
C ARG A 107 12.75 -12.45 12.81
N ASP A 108 12.61 -13.31 13.83
CA ASP A 108 11.32 -13.86 14.23
C ASP A 108 10.45 -12.82 14.97
N LEU A 109 11.09 -11.77 15.52
CA LEU A 109 10.40 -10.63 16.14
C LEU A 109 9.78 -9.69 15.09
N VAL A 110 10.44 -9.53 13.94
CA VAL A 110 9.99 -8.65 12.86
C VAL A 110 8.91 -9.31 11.98
N VAL A 111 9.04 -10.63 11.77
CA VAL A 111 8.19 -11.41 10.85
C VAL A 111 7.06 -12.11 11.60
N GLY A 112 6.74 -11.69 12.82
CA GLY A 112 5.66 -12.28 13.64
C GLY A 112 4.28 -12.26 12.96
N LYS A 113 3.31 -12.98 13.54
CA LYS A 113 1.96 -13.27 12.99
C LYS A 113 1.09 -12.05 12.59
N SER A 114 1.46 -10.83 12.99
CA SER A 114 0.70 -9.61 12.68
C SER A 114 1.09 -9.06 11.31
N SER A 115 0.14 -8.46 10.58
CA SER A 115 0.41 -7.73 9.33
C SER A 115 1.28 -6.49 9.53
N MET A 116 1.37 -5.94 10.74
CA MET A 116 2.16 -4.74 11.04
C MET A 116 3.33 -5.02 12.00
N MET A 117 4.51 -4.45 11.72
CA MET A 117 5.67 -4.53 12.62
C MET A 117 5.48 -3.61 13.84
N SER A 118 5.72 -4.13 15.03
CA SER A 118 5.58 -3.39 16.29
C SER A 118 6.78 -2.45 16.52
N LEU A 119 6.71 -1.25 15.93
CA LEU A 119 7.73 -0.22 16.07
C LEU A 119 7.28 0.91 16.98
N TYR A 120 8.00 1.14 18.08
CA TYR A 120 7.85 2.33 18.91
C TYR A 120 8.15 3.57 18.07
N ARG A 121 7.17 4.49 18.02
CA ARG A 121 7.17 5.69 17.14
C ARG A 121 7.49 5.38 15.67
N GLY A 122 7.17 4.17 15.20
CA GLY A 122 7.47 3.73 13.84
C GLY A 122 8.96 3.66 13.52
N THR A 123 9.83 3.59 14.54
CA THR A 123 11.29 3.70 14.38
C THR A 123 12.06 2.58 15.09
N VAL A 124 11.78 2.27 16.35
CA VAL A 124 12.58 1.28 17.12
C VAL A 124 11.73 0.08 17.51
N HIS A 125 12.26 -1.13 17.34
CA HIS A 125 11.61 -2.32 17.86
C HIS A 125 12.00 -2.53 19.34
N PRO A 126 11.06 -2.58 20.30
CA PRO A 126 11.39 -2.62 21.74
C PRO A 126 12.26 -3.81 22.17
N LEU A 127 12.23 -4.89 21.39
CA LEU A 127 12.96 -6.13 21.68
C LEU A 127 14.20 -6.34 20.80
N ILE A 128 14.52 -5.42 19.89
CA ILE A 128 15.75 -5.51 19.07
C ILE A 128 16.69 -4.39 19.48
N PRO A 129 17.77 -4.69 20.22
CA PRO A 129 18.69 -3.68 20.72
C PRO A 129 19.51 -3.07 19.58
N ASN A 130 19.94 -1.81 19.77
CA ASN A 130 20.89 -1.11 18.90
C ASN A 130 20.48 -1.07 17.41
N MET A 131 19.18 -1.06 17.13
CA MET A 131 18.66 -1.07 15.76
C MET A 131 17.44 -0.18 15.62
N ALA A 132 17.39 0.57 14.52
CA ALA A 132 16.27 1.42 14.16
C ALA A 132 15.89 1.20 12.69
N PHE A 133 14.60 1.35 12.40
CA PHE A 133 14.00 1.25 11.09
C PHE A 133 13.53 2.64 10.67
N VAL A 134 14.11 3.19 9.61
CA VAL A 134 13.66 4.45 9.02
C VAL A 134 13.14 4.15 7.62
N GLY A 135 11.94 4.64 7.31
CA GLY A 135 11.29 4.43 6.01
C GLY A 135 10.52 3.11 5.87
N PHE A 136 10.46 2.27 6.91
CA PHE A 136 9.61 1.07 6.89
C PHE A 136 8.12 1.41 6.99
N VAL A 137 7.77 2.41 7.80
CA VAL A 137 6.38 2.88 7.95
C VAL A 137 6.10 3.95 6.91
N GLU A 138 5.25 3.62 5.95
CA GLU A 138 4.80 4.51 4.88
C GLU A 138 3.80 5.55 5.36
N SER A 139 3.75 6.65 4.63
CA SER A 139 2.88 7.79 4.83
C SER A 139 2.69 8.52 3.50
N VAL A 140 1.65 9.33 3.42
CA VAL A 140 1.42 10.29 2.32
C VAL A 140 2.60 11.25 2.07
N SER A 141 3.47 11.44 3.07
CA SER A 141 4.67 12.28 2.97
C SER A 141 5.88 11.58 3.57
N ASN A 142 6.34 10.52 2.90
CA ASN A 142 7.48 9.70 3.33
C ASN A 142 8.75 10.50 3.60
N LEU A 143 9.06 11.53 2.80
CA LEU A 143 10.25 12.36 3.01
C LEU A 143 10.20 13.10 4.36
N HIS A 144 9.12 13.86 4.59
CA HIS A 144 8.92 14.63 5.82
C HIS A 144 8.90 13.73 7.06
N THR A 145 8.16 12.62 7.01
CA THR A 145 8.06 11.69 8.14
C THR A 145 9.37 10.99 8.43
N SER A 146 10.16 10.65 7.40
CA SER A 146 11.49 10.07 7.58
C SER A 146 12.47 11.09 8.16
N GLU A 147 12.43 12.36 7.73
CA GLU A 147 13.25 13.43 8.29
C GLU A 147 13.00 13.60 9.79
N LEU A 148 11.74 13.69 10.21
CA LEU A 148 11.38 13.81 11.62
C LEU A 148 11.84 12.59 12.44
N ARG A 149 11.72 11.38 11.89
CA ARG A 149 12.21 10.15 12.54
C ARG A 149 13.73 10.15 12.67
N CYS A 150 14.47 10.59 11.64
CA CYS A 150 15.92 10.74 11.71
C CYS A 150 16.35 11.74 12.79
N ARG A 151 15.68 12.91 12.87
CA ARG A 151 15.96 13.92 13.91
C ARG A 151 15.68 13.40 15.31
N TRP A 152 14.56 12.69 15.48
CA TRP A 152 14.22 12.06 16.75
C TRP A 152 15.24 10.98 17.12
N LEU A 153 15.63 10.11 16.18
CA LEU A 153 16.64 9.07 16.40
C LEU A 153 18.02 9.66 16.73
N SER A 154 18.44 10.73 16.07
CA SER A 154 19.69 11.44 16.41
C SER A 154 19.65 11.96 17.84
N GLY A 155 18.53 12.53 18.29
CA GLY A 155 18.37 12.95 19.68
C GLY A 155 18.49 11.80 20.68
N LEU A 156 17.95 10.62 20.35
CA LEU A 156 18.12 9.41 21.17
C LEU A 156 19.59 8.96 21.24
N LEU A 157 20.25 8.88 20.09
CA LEU A 157 21.65 8.44 20.00
C LEU A 157 22.63 9.39 20.69
N GLU A 158 22.30 10.68 20.74
CA GLU A 158 23.07 11.70 21.47
C GLU A 158 22.74 11.75 22.97
N GLY A 159 21.83 10.90 23.46
CA GLY A 159 21.44 10.87 24.88
C GLY A 159 20.63 12.08 25.34
N ARG A 160 19.95 12.78 24.42
CA ARG A 160 19.06 13.91 24.78
C ARG A 160 17.80 13.43 25.51
N PHE A 161 17.44 12.16 25.35
CA PHE A 161 16.35 11.47 26.04
C PHE A 161 16.59 9.95 26.04
N GLU A 162 15.83 9.22 26.85
CA GLU A 162 15.84 7.75 26.94
C GLU A 162 14.46 7.18 26.54
N LEU A 163 14.40 5.89 26.21
CA LEU A 163 13.20 5.18 25.76
C LEU A 163 12.44 4.49 26.89
#